data_AF-A0A9C8H7Z3-F1
#
_entry.id   AF-A0A9C8H7Z3-F1
#
_cell.length_a   1.000
_cell.length_b   1.000
_cell.length_c   1.000
_cell.angle_alpha   90.00
_cell.angle_beta   90.00
_cell.angle_gamma   90.00
#
_symmetry.space_group_name_H-M   'P 1'
#
loop_
_entity.id
_entity.type
_entity.pdbx_description
1 polymer ?
#
loop_
_entity_poly.entity_id
_entity_poly.type
_entity_poly.pdbx_seq_one_letter_code
_entity_poly.pdbx_strand_id
1 'polypeptide(L)'
;MDDDRFDPVPGACIRLRPGLRLVLAPNPSPMTCRGTNTYLLGRGRVAVIDPGPALTAHRDALMAALDPGETISHILVTHSHVDHSPLARPLAQA
;
A
#
# COMPACT_ATOMS: atom_id res chain seq x y z
N MET A 1 -18.89 12.33 14.36
CA MET A 1 -17.62 11.75 13.88
C MET A 1 -17.77 10.26 14.04
N ASP A 2 -18.57 9.63 13.19
CA ASP A 2 -18.78 8.18 13.19
C ASP A 2 -18.58 7.73 11.75
N ASP A 3 -17.38 7.24 11.45
CA ASP A 3 -17.21 6.29 10.36
C ASP A 3 -16.30 5.15 10.84
N ASP A 4 -16.70 4.54 11.96
CA ASP A 4 -16.13 3.29 12.50
C ASP A 4 -16.34 2.07 11.59
N ARG A 5 -16.79 2.27 10.34
CA ARG A 5 -17.12 1.19 9.40
C ARG A 5 -15.93 0.70 8.59
N PHE A 6 -14.86 1.49 8.48
CA PHE A 6 -13.66 1.11 7.75
C PHE A 6 -12.48 0.93 8.71
N ASP A 7 -12.31 -0.31 9.19
CA ASP A 7 -11.27 -0.74 10.11
C ASP A 7 -10.28 -1.71 9.43
N PRO A 8 -9.36 -1.21 8.58
CA PRO A 8 -8.37 -2.05 7.95
C PRO A 8 -7.34 -2.57 8.96
N VAL A 9 -7.08 -3.87 8.93
CA VAL A 9 -6.00 -4.49 9.71
C VAL A 9 -4.67 -4.26 9.00
N PRO A 10 -3.62 -3.74 9.67
CA PRO A 10 -2.31 -3.55 9.07
C PRO A 10 -1.76 -4.83 8.42
N GLY A 11 -1.19 -4.70 7.22
CA GLY A 11 -0.65 -5.80 6.43
C GLY A 11 -1.68 -6.68 5.71
N ALA A 12 -2.98 -6.55 6.02
CA ALA A 12 -4.02 -7.27 5.29
C ALA A 12 -4.35 -6.58 3.96
N CYS A 13 -4.49 -7.37 2.90
CA CYS A 13 -4.97 -6.88 1.61
C CYS A 13 -6.50 -6.82 1.61
N ILE A 14 -7.05 -5.63 1.40
CA ILE A 14 -8.49 -5.40 1.34
C ILE A 14 -8.86 -5.05 -0.10
N ARG A 15 -9.78 -5.83 -0.69
CA ARG A 15 -10.33 -5.55 -2.02
C ARG A 15 -11.46 -4.54 -1.91
N LEU A 16 -11.14 -3.28 -2.16
CA LEU A 16 -12.10 -2.17 -2.15
C LEU A 16 -13.10 -2.26 -3.31
N ARG A 17 -12.60 -2.51 -4.52
CA ARG A 17 -13.38 -2.57 -5.78
C ARG A 17 -12.68 -3.49 -6.78
N PRO A 18 -13.33 -3.88 -7.90
CA PRO A 18 -12.64 -4.57 -8.99
C PRO A 18 -11.38 -3.79 -9.44
N GLY A 19 -10.20 -4.41 -9.28
CA GLY A 19 -8.93 -3.80 -9.66
C GLY A 19 -8.39 -2.74 -8.69
N LEU A 20 -8.99 -2.56 -7.51
CA LEU A 20 -8.47 -1.67 -6.47
C LEU A 20 -8.35 -2.41 -5.14
N ARG A 21 -7.13 -2.45 -4.62
CA ARG A 21 -6.78 -3.04 -3.32
C ARG A 21 -6.11 -1.99 -2.43
N LEU A 22 -6.22 -2.17 -1.13
CA LEU A 22 -5.56 -1.37 -0.10
C LEU A 22 -4.79 -2.31 0.83
N VAL A 23 -3.57 -1.91 1.18
CA VAL A 23 -2.78 -2.48 2.27
C VAL A 23 -2.43 -1.34 3.22
N LEU A 24 -2.85 -1.47 4.48
CA LEU A 24 -2.52 -0.52 5.53
C LEU A 24 -1.14 -0.86 6.11
N ALA A 25 -0.24 0.12 6.19
CA ALA A 25 1.05 -0.07 6.84
C ALA A 25 0.93 0.01 8.38
N PRO A 26 1.75 -0.76 9.14
CA PRO A 26 1.69 -0.76 10.61
C PRO A 26 2.45 0.43 11.22
N ASN A 27 2.04 1.66 10.90
CA ASN A 27 2.67 2.91 11.35
C ASN A 27 1.67 3.96 11.88
N PRO A 28 0.78 3.64 12.85
CA PRO A 28 -0.19 4.61 13.37
C PRO A 28 0.49 5.77 14.10
N SER A 29 -0.04 6.98 13.93
CA SER A 29 0.45 8.21 14.59
C SER A 29 -0.56 9.34 14.41
N PRO A 30 -0.40 10.50 15.09
CA PRO A 30 -1.21 11.68 14.81
C PRO A 30 -1.15 12.15 13.35
N MET A 31 -0.05 11.86 12.63
CA MET A 31 0.13 12.27 11.23
C MET A 31 -0.40 11.24 10.23
N THR A 32 -0.43 9.96 10.61
CA THR A 32 -0.81 8.84 9.74
C THR A 32 -2.14 8.21 10.14
N CYS A 33 -2.79 8.71 11.20
CA CYS A 33 -3.97 8.13 11.81
C CYS A 33 -3.75 6.63 12.13
N ARG A 34 -4.47 5.74 11.45
CA ARG A 34 -4.35 4.27 11.60
C ARG A 34 -3.09 3.69 10.93
N GLY A 35 -2.47 4.45 10.03
CA GLY A 35 -1.30 4.06 9.24
C GLY A 35 -1.41 4.55 7.79
N THR A 36 -0.33 4.40 7.02
CA THR A 36 -0.33 4.73 5.59
C THR A 36 -1.19 3.74 4.82
N ASN A 37 -2.13 4.23 4.03
CA ASN A 37 -2.83 3.43 3.04
C ASN A 37 -2.01 3.37 1.75
N THR A 38 -1.46 2.21 1.41
CA THR A 38 -0.86 1.96 0.10
C THR A 38 -1.89 1.27 -0.79
N TYR A 39 -2.10 1.81 -1.98
CA TYR A 39 -3.09 1.27 -2.92
C TYR A 39 -2.42 0.50 -4.05
N LEU A 40 -3.05 -0.61 -4.46
CA LEU A 40 -2.68 -1.36 -5.65
C LEU A 40 -3.82 -1.24 -6.67
N LEU A 41 -3.52 -0.64 -7.82
CA LEU A 41 -4.48 -0.32 -8.87
C LEU A 41 -4.16 -1.10 -10.15
N GLY A 42 -5.17 -1.75 -10.72
CA GLY A 42 -5.08 -2.52 -11.97
C GLY A 42 -5.08 -4.04 -11.76
N ARG A 43 -4.92 -4.76 -12.88
CA ARG A 43 -4.81 -6.23 -12.95
C ARG A 43 -3.70 -6.62 -13.92
N GLY A 44 -2.91 -7.65 -13.60
CA GLY A 44 -1.78 -8.12 -14.42
C GLY A 44 -0.59 -7.16 -14.39
N ARG A 45 -0.78 -5.90 -14.78
CA ARG A 45 0.18 -4.81 -14.59
C ARG A 45 -0.40 -3.84 -13.58
N VAL A 46 0.19 -3.80 -12.39
CA VAL A 46 -0.34 -3.10 -11.23
C VAL A 46 0.46 -1.82 -11.00
N ALA A 47 -0.24 -0.73 -10.67
CA ALA A 47 0.37 0.49 -10.15
C ALA A 47 0.29 0.48 -8.62
N VAL A 48 1.39 0.81 -7.95
CA VAL A 48 1.44 0.96 -6.48
C VAL A 48 1.47 2.44 -6.15
N ILE A 49 0.59 2.88 -5.25
CA ILE A 49 0.46 4.29 -4.86
C ILE A 49 0.83 4.43 -3.38
N ASP A 50 1.80 5.31 -3.10
CA ASP A 50 2.32 5.63 -1.77
C ASP A 50 2.84 4.43 -0.99
N PRO A 51 3.90 3.75 -1.47
CA PRO A 51 4.49 2.60 -0.80
C PRO A 51 5.41 3.05 0.35
N GLY A 52 4.84 3.57 1.42
CA GLY A 52 5.57 3.93 2.63
C GLY A 52 4.89 3.39 3.89
N PRO A 53 5.60 3.40 5.03
CA PRO A 53 7.02 3.70 5.19
C PRO A 53 7.93 2.52 4.83
N ALA A 54 9.26 2.67 4.98
CA ALA A 54 10.25 1.61 4.73
C ALA A 54 10.21 0.50 5.80
N LEU A 55 9.14 -0.29 5.79
CA LEU A 55 8.96 -1.44 6.67
C LEU A 55 8.98 -2.71 5.83
N THR A 56 9.86 -3.66 6.20
CA THR A 56 9.96 -4.95 5.51
C THR A 56 8.62 -5.69 5.51
N ALA A 57 7.91 -5.69 6.65
CA ALA A 57 6.58 -6.31 6.75
C ALA A 57 5.55 -5.65 5.81
N HIS A 58 5.63 -4.34 5.60
CA HIS A 58 4.74 -3.65 4.66
C HIS A 58 5.08 -4.00 3.21
N ARG A 59 6.38 -3.99 2.85
CA ARG A 59 6.84 -4.45 1.53
C ARG A 59 6.35 -5.87 1.24
N ASP A 60 6.53 -6.78 2.18
CA ASP A 60 6.16 -8.18 2.01
C ASP A 60 4.64 -8.34 1.86
N ALA A 61 3.85 -7.57 2.61
CA ALA A 61 2.39 -7.49 2.45
C ALA A 61 1.98 -6.95 1.06
N LEU A 62 2.67 -5.93 0.53
CA LEU A 62 2.42 -5.40 -0.80
C LEU A 62 2.72 -6.43 -1.90
N MET A 63 3.82 -7.18 -1.76
CA MET A 63 4.16 -8.26 -2.71
C MET A 63 3.17 -9.42 -2.62
N ALA A 64 2.75 -9.80 -1.41
CA ALA A 64 1.73 -10.82 -1.19
C ALA A 64 0.32 -10.40 -1.65
N ALA A 65 0.06 -9.09 -1.78
CA ALA A 65 -1.20 -8.57 -2.26
C ALA A 65 -1.37 -8.65 -3.79
N LEU A 66 -0.32 -8.99 -4.54
CA LEU A 66 -0.36 -9.24 -5.98
C LEU A 66 -0.95 -10.63 -6.26
N ASP A 67 -1.83 -10.72 -7.25
CA ASP A 67 -2.34 -12.02 -7.72
C ASP A 67 -1.24 -12.75 -8.52
N PRO A 68 -1.30 -14.09 -8.66
CA PRO A 68 -0.34 -14.84 -9.47
C PRO A 68 -0.20 -14.30 -10.89
N GLY A 69 1.03 -14.03 -11.31
CA GLY A 69 1.36 -13.47 -12.63
C GLY A 69 1.22 -11.95 -12.74
N GLU A 70 0.82 -11.26 -11.67
CA GLU A 70 0.85 -9.80 -11.66
C GLU A 70 2.26 -9.25 -11.43
N THR A 71 2.50 -8.06 -11.98
CA THR A 71 3.77 -7.34 -11.85
C THR A 71 3.52 -5.88 -11.50
N ILE A 72 4.41 -5.31 -10.69
CA ILE A 72 4.43 -3.86 -10.45
C ILE A 72 5.00 -3.19 -11.69
N SER A 73 4.19 -2.35 -12.31
CA SER A 73 4.53 -1.66 -13.56
C SER A 73 4.79 -0.17 -13.36
N HIS A 74 4.18 0.42 -12.32
CA HIS A 74 4.27 1.83 -12.02
C HIS A 74 4.26 2.01 -10.50
N ILE A 75 4.97 3.04 -10.04
CA ILE A 75 4.93 3.48 -8.65
C ILE A 75 4.64 4.98 -8.67
N LEU A 76 3.58 5.37 -7.97
CA LEU A 76 3.17 6.75 -7.83
C LEU A 76 3.37 7.15 -6.37
N VAL A 77 4.06 8.27 -6.16
CA VAL A 77 4.26 8.86 -4.85
C VAL A 77 3.58 10.21 -4.88
N THR A 78 2.59 10.41 -4.01
CA THR A 78 1.80 11.63 -3.95
C THR A 78 2.64 12.81 -3.48
N HIS A 79 3.53 12.59 -2.51
CA HIS A 79 4.47 13.58 -2.00
C HIS A 79 5.64 12.91 -1.25
N SER A 80 6.66 13.70 -0.88
CA SER A 80 7.98 13.18 -0.47
C SER A 80 8.09 12.69 0.98
N HIS A 81 7.02 12.71 1.79
CA HIS A 81 7.14 12.32 3.18
C HIS A 81 7.46 10.82 3.36
N VAL A 82 8.04 10.51 4.52
CA VAL A 82 8.61 9.19 4.86
C VAL A 82 7.55 8.11 5.01
N ASP A 83 6.31 8.49 5.26
CA ASP A 83 5.16 7.61 5.34
C ASP A 83 4.62 7.22 3.96
N HIS A 84 5.06 7.84 2.85
CA HIS A 84 4.55 7.56 1.49
C HIS A 84 5.63 7.08 0.50
N SER A 85 6.83 7.66 0.52
CA SER A 85 7.84 7.47 -0.53
C SER A 85 8.84 6.29 -0.38
N PRO A 86 9.22 5.79 0.81
CA PRO A 86 10.47 5.03 0.94
C PRO A 86 10.57 3.64 0.29
N LEU A 87 9.48 2.88 0.09
CA LEU A 87 9.56 1.59 -0.61
C LEU A 87 9.50 1.74 -2.13
N ALA A 88 9.37 2.96 -2.68
CA ALA A 88 9.29 3.16 -4.12
C ALA A 88 10.51 2.56 -4.85
N ARG A 89 11.72 2.83 -4.37
CA ARG A 89 12.94 2.28 -4.99
C ARG A 89 13.06 0.75 -4.81
N PRO A 90 12.91 0.18 -3.60
CA PRO A 90 12.89 -1.27 -3.42
C PRO A 90 11.88 -2.00 -4.32
N LEU A 91 10.65 -1.49 -4.45
CA LEU A 91 9.62 -2.12 -5.28
C LEU A 91 9.89 -1.99 -6.78
N ALA A 92 10.57 -0.93 -7.23
CA ALA A 92 10.97 -0.78 -8.63
C ALA A 92 12.07 -1.78 -9.06
N GLN A 93 12.71 -2.44 -8.09
CA GLN A 93 13.84 -3.36 -8.30
C GLN A 93 13.47 -4.82 -8.00
N ALA A 94 12.21 -5.08 -7.62
CA ALA A 94 11.71 -6.40 -7.23
C ALA A 94 11.27 -7.24 -8.43
#